data_AF-A0A6P0XK93-F1
#
_entry.id   AF-A0A6P0XK93-F1
#
_cell.length_a   1.000
_cell.length_b   1.000
_cell.length_c   1.000
_cell.angle_alpha   90.00
_cell.angle_beta   90.00
_cell.angle_gamma   90.00
#
_symmetry.space_group_name_H-M   'P 1'
#
loop_
_entity.id
_entity.type
_entity.pdbx_description
1 polymer ?
#
loop_
_entity_poly.entity_id
_entity_poly.type
_entity_poly.pdbx_seq_one_letter_code
_entity_poly.pdbx_strand_id
1 'polypeptide(L)'
;MYCIQLKIQPTAAMTFRILPGSILNIATYPFVPPTTFSGFLRRLGMMSVGLEIPETRINKENPAIFALPPRYLALGAYPVVSSYRGVHSTYRKGMREFNHDSFSRLYLDNDKANFQLHTWEYLIAEELVGYVVAESPEGLEHFQNLEAYGCKLGKEGFAVVTEVSEEIIELERKTVAAIPSTIVPMEGLLQSGQFLGGCDIYNMYRYQWGKNGETDNELEGFLDREATKIDGFIPFVAAYFHHRKNSSVTLEYYTQGNIYIPVSLVDLLKGEIHV
;
A
#
# COMPACT_ATOMS: atom_id res chain seq x y z
N MET A 1 18.07 -6.67 9.20
CA MET A 1 16.78 -6.54 8.49
C MET A 1 17.13 -6.45 7.03
N TYR A 2 16.46 -7.22 6.18
CA TYR A 2 16.75 -7.27 4.75
C TYR A 2 15.62 -6.58 3.99
N CYS A 3 15.96 -5.95 2.88
CA CYS A 3 15.03 -5.17 2.08
C CYS A 3 15.19 -5.49 0.60
N ILE A 4 14.06 -5.48 -0.12
CA ILE A 4 14.06 -5.40 -1.57
C ILE A 4 13.26 -4.17 -2.00
N GLN A 5 13.82 -3.44 -2.96
CA GLN A 5 13.20 -2.24 -3.52
C GLN A 5 12.60 -2.56 -4.88
N LEU A 6 11.38 -2.09 -5.13
CA LEU A 6 10.68 -2.27 -6.40
C LEU A 6 10.34 -0.90 -7.01
N LYS A 7 10.75 -0.65 -8.26
CA LYS A 7 10.23 0.47 -9.04
C LYS A 7 8.96 0.04 -9.76
N ILE A 8 7.93 0.86 -9.64
CA ILE A 8 6.60 0.57 -10.12
C ILE A 8 6.16 1.76 -10.97
N GLN A 9 5.76 1.47 -12.20
CA GLN A 9 5.22 2.45 -13.13
C GLN A 9 3.69 2.30 -13.21
N PRO A 10 2.94 3.28 -12.68
CA PRO A 10 1.50 3.36 -12.93
C PRO A 10 1.24 3.62 -14.42
N THR A 11 0.28 2.90 -15.00
CA THR A 11 -0.15 3.12 -16.40
C THR A 11 -1.45 3.93 -16.49
N ALA A 12 -2.09 4.18 -15.35
CA ALA A 12 -3.33 4.93 -15.25
C ALA A 12 -3.40 5.65 -13.88
N ALA A 13 -4.33 6.60 -13.78
CA ALA A 13 -4.62 7.27 -12.53
C ALA A 13 -5.18 6.26 -11.51
N MET A 14 -4.68 6.29 -10.27
CA MET A 14 -4.99 5.28 -9.24
C MET A 14 -5.85 5.87 -8.13
N THR A 15 -6.66 5.04 -7.47
CA THR A 15 -7.42 5.45 -6.29
C THR A 15 -7.26 4.44 -5.17
N PHE A 16 -6.85 4.94 -4.01
CA PHE A 16 -6.65 4.20 -2.75
C PHE A 16 -7.51 4.85 -1.67
N ARG A 17 -8.71 4.30 -1.43
CA ARG A 17 -9.70 4.94 -0.57
C ARG A 17 -9.21 5.08 0.87
N ILE A 18 -9.22 6.30 1.39
CA ILE A 18 -8.88 6.57 2.80
C ILE A 18 -9.97 6.02 3.74
N LEU A 19 -11.24 6.26 3.40
CA LEU A 19 -12.39 5.78 4.17
C LEU A 19 -13.11 4.66 3.40
N PRO A 20 -13.11 3.42 3.91
CA PRO A 20 -13.91 2.34 3.36
C PRO A 20 -15.39 2.73 3.32
N GLY A 21 -16.09 2.37 2.24
CA GLY A 21 -17.53 2.63 2.10
C GLY A 21 -17.94 4.09 1.84
N SER A 22 -17.01 5.06 1.83
CA SER A 22 -17.36 6.42 1.38
C SER A 22 -17.70 6.42 -0.11
N ILE A 23 -18.90 6.90 -0.43
CA ILE A 23 -19.46 6.96 -1.79
C ILE A 23 -19.64 8.39 -2.30
N LEU A 24 -19.63 9.38 -1.40
CA LEU A 24 -19.83 10.80 -1.73
C LEU A 24 -18.50 11.53 -1.91
N ASN A 25 -17.54 11.26 -1.02
CA ASN A 25 -16.21 11.83 -1.08
C ASN A 25 -15.18 10.70 -1.07
N ILE A 26 -14.71 10.33 -2.26
CA ILE A 26 -13.72 9.29 -2.45
C ILE A 26 -12.36 9.97 -2.46
N ALA A 27 -11.80 10.13 -1.27
CA ALA A 27 -10.45 10.63 -1.07
C ALA A 27 -9.41 9.52 -1.27
N THR A 28 -8.22 9.88 -1.76
CA THR A 28 -7.14 8.94 -2.03
C THR A 28 -5.87 9.25 -1.23
N TYR A 29 -5.16 8.20 -0.82
CA TYR A 29 -3.78 8.38 -0.33
C TYR A 29 -2.87 8.90 -1.45
N PRO A 30 -1.88 9.77 -1.15
CA PRO A 30 -0.88 10.22 -2.11
C PRO A 30 0.26 9.21 -2.34
N PHE A 31 0.07 7.96 -1.90
CA PHE A 31 0.98 6.83 -2.01
C PHE A 31 0.14 5.53 -2.02
N VAL A 32 0.77 4.38 -2.26
CA VAL A 32 0.14 3.06 -2.18
C VAL A 32 0.22 2.57 -0.72
N PRO A 33 -0.91 2.32 -0.04
CA PRO A 33 -0.90 1.81 1.34
C PRO A 33 -0.21 0.45 1.48
N PRO A 34 0.42 0.14 2.63
CA PRO A 34 1.04 -1.16 2.94
C PRO A 34 0.17 -2.38 2.59
N THR A 35 -1.09 -2.40 3.01
CA THR A 35 -2.02 -3.51 2.74
C THR A 35 -2.40 -3.62 1.27
N THR A 36 -2.56 -2.49 0.57
CA THR A 36 -2.81 -2.50 -0.88
C THR A 36 -1.60 -3.03 -1.64
N PHE A 37 -0.40 -2.61 -1.23
CA PHE A 37 0.86 -3.02 -1.83
C PHE A 37 1.14 -4.52 -1.60
N SER A 38 0.90 -5.01 -0.39
CA SER A 38 0.96 -6.45 -0.07
C SER A 38 0.06 -7.29 -0.98
N GLY A 39 -1.20 -6.91 -1.14
CA GLY A 39 -2.11 -7.64 -2.03
C GLY A 39 -1.73 -7.53 -3.51
N PHE A 40 -1.15 -6.41 -3.94
CA PHE A 40 -0.61 -6.26 -5.30
C PHE A 40 0.55 -7.22 -5.55
N LEU A 41 1.55 -7.23 -4.66
CA LEU A 41 2.72 -8.11 -4.79
C LEU A 41 2.35 -9.59 -4.72
N ARG A 42 1.41 -9.96 -3.86
CA ARG A 42 0.88 -11.33 -3.80
C ARG A 42 0.32 -11.78 -5.14
N ARG A 43 -0.47 -10.94 -5.81
CA ARG A 43 -1.01 -11.26 -7.15
C ARG A 43 0.09 -11.40 -8.19
N LEU A 44 1.12 -10.55 -8.16
CA LEU A 44 2.25 -10.68 -9.07
C LEU A 44 3.03 -11.97 -8.82
N GLY A 45 3.25 -12.35 -7.55
CA GLY A 45 3.88 -13.63 -7.18
C GLY A 45 3.10 -14.84 -7.69
N MET A 46 1.77 -14.81 -7.60
CA MET A 46 0.94 -15.85 -8.22
C MET A 46 1.12 -15.90 -9.74
N MET A 47 1.12 -14.75 -10.41
CA MET A 47 1.31 -14.68 -11.87
C MET A 47 2.69 -15.14 -12.33
N SER A 48 3.74 -14.88 -11.54
CA SER A 48 5.12 -15.22 -11.92
C SER A 48 5.36 -16.73 -12.02
N VAL A 49 4.58 -17.52 -11.29
CA VAL A 49 4.60 -18.99 -11.36
C VAL A 49 3.44 -19.56 -12.20
N GLY A 50 2.78 -18.73 -13.01
CA GLY A 50 1.73 -19.17 -13.95
C GLY A 50 0.37 -19.46 -13.31
N LEU A 51 0.10 -18.95 -12.10
CA LEU A 51 -1.23 -19.07 -11.48
C LEU A 51 -2.16 -17.94 -11.93
N GLU A 52 -3.43 -18.28 -12.06
CA GLU A 52 -4.48 -17.29 -12.31
C GLU A 52 -4.81 -16.49 -11.05
N ILE A 53 -5.13 -15.20 -11.23
CA ILE A 53 -5.57 -14.34 -10.14
C ILE A 53 -7.00 -14.76 -9.74
N PRO A 54 -7.27 -15.08 -8.46
CA PRO A 54 -8.60 -15.46 -8.00
C PRO A 54 -9.64 -14.35 -8.25
N GLU A 55 -10.82 -14.72 -8.78
CA GLU A 55 -11.95 -13.79 -8.84
C GLU A 55 -12.45 -13.47 -7.43
N THR A 56 -12.16 -12.27 -6.95
CA THR A 56 -12.78 -11.71 -5.74
C THR A 56 -14.18 -11.18 -6.08
N ARG A 57 -15.17 -12.06 -6.21
CA ARG A 57 -16.58 -11.62 -6.37
C ARG A 57 -17.04 -10.91 -5.09
N ILE A 58 -17.64 -9.73 -5.26
CA ILE A 58 -18.09 -8.83 -4.17
C ILE A 58 -19.19 -9.47 -3.30
N ASN A 59 -19.86 -10.52 -3.78
CA ASN A 59 -21.03 -11.14 -3.14
C ASN A 59 -20.74 -12.43 -2.34
N LYS A 60 -19.54 -12.60 -1.79
CA LYS A 60 -19.29 -13.65 -0.79
C LYS A 60 -19.25 -12.98 0.59
N GLU A 61 -19.98 -13.52 1.57
CA GLU A 61 -20.03 -13.00 2.95
C GLU A 61 -18.65 -12.89 3.61
N ASN A 62 -17.67 -13.66 3.12
CA ASN A 62 -16.27 -13.57 3.53
C ASN A 62 -15.35 -13.87 2.33
N PRO A 63 -14.98 -12.86 1.50
CA PRO A 63 -14.12 -13.10 0.36
C PRO A 63 -12.71 -13.47 0.84
N ALA A 64 -12.09 -14.45 0.19
CA ALA A 64 -10.71 -14.82 0.47
C ALA A 64 -9.78 -13.60 0.28
N ILE A 65 -8.88 -13.40 1.24
CA ILE A 65 -7.87 -12.34 1.19
C ILE A 65 -6.57 -12.93 0.66
N PHE A 66 -5.95 -12.24 -0.30
CA PHE A 66 -4.65 -12.60 -0.84
C PHE A 66 -3.69 -11.45 -0.57
N ALA A 67 -2.85 -11.63 0.44
CA ALA A 67 -1.78 -10.73 0.86
C ALA A 67 -0.46 -11.51 0.96
N LEU A 68 0.66 -10.81 1.01
CA LEU A 68 1.95 -11.44 1.33
C LEU A 68 1.87 -12.10 2.72
N PRO A 69 2.60 -13.21 2.94
CA PRO A 69 2.70 -13.84 4.25
C PRO A 69 3.39 -12.89 5.25
N PRO A 70 3.13 -13.04 6.57
CA PRO A 70 3.62 -12.10 7.60
C PRO A 70 5.14 -11.88 7.62
N ARG A 71 5.91 -12.87 7.16
CA ARG A 71 7.38 -12.77 7.03
C ARG A 71 7.84 -11.66 6.08
N TYR A 72 7.02 -11.30 5.09
CA TYR A 72 7.30 -10.24 4.11
C TYR A 72 6.42 -9.02 4.39
N LEU A 73 7.04 -7.97 4.91
CA LEU A 73 6.34 -6.75 5.27
C LEU A 73 6.41 -5.77 4.11
N ALA A 74 5.31 -5.66 3.36
CA ALA A 74 5.14 -4.60 2.39
C ALA A 74 4.93 -3.26 3.09
N LEU A 75 5.81 -2.30 2.87
CA LEU A 75 5.79 -1.00 3.56
C LEU A 75 5.04 0.10 2.79
N GLY A 76 4.35 -0.29 1.71
CA GLY A 76 3.73 0.61 0.75
C GLY A 76 4.66 0.99 -0.40
N ALA A 77 4.15 1.79 -1.33
CA ALA A 77 4.94 2.34 -2.43
C ALA A 77 4.71 3.84 -2.59
N TYR A 78 5.79 4.60 -2.76
CA TYR A 78 5.81 6.04 -2.59
C TYR A 78 6.30 6.74 -3.85
N PRO A 79 5.69 7.87 -4.25
CA PRO A 79 6.13 8.60 -5.43
C PRO A 79 7.59 9.05 -5.37
N VAL A 80 8.31 8.85 -6.47
CA VAL A 80 9.69 9.29 -6.59
C VAL A 80 9.77 10.82 -6.56
N VAL A 81 10.78 11.35 -5.87
CA VAL A 81 10.91 12.79 -5.63
C VAL A 81 11.07 13.59 -6.92
N SER A 82 11.84 13.05 -7.87
CA SER A 82 12.18 13.65 -9.14
C SER A 82 11.13 13.47 -10.24
N SER A 83 10.07 12.70 -10.01
CA SER A 83 9.04 12.40 -11.01
C SER A 83 7.75 13.20 -10.76
N TYR A 84 6.92 13.35 -11.78
CA TYR A 84 5.60 13.98 -11.63
C TYR A 84 4.74 13.18 -10.66
N ARG A 85 4.09 13.90 -9.73
CA ARG A 85 3.13 13.35 -8.77
C ARG A 85 2.10 14.38 -8.34
N GLY A 86 0.89 13.92 -8.07
CA GLY A 86 -0.16 14.75 -7.48
C GLY A 86 -1.45 13.98 -7.24
N VAL A 87 -2.25 14.47 -6.30
CA VAL A 87 -3.63 14.04 -6.14
C VAL A 87 -4.52 14.99 -6.94
N HIS A 88 -5.27 14.46 -7.90
CA HIS A 88 -6.21 15.20 -8.71
C HIS A 88 -7.64 14.88 -8.30
N SER A 89 -8.39 15.90 -7.89
CA SER A 89 -9.79 15.77 -7.49
C SER A 89 -10.71 16.10 -8.66
N THR A 90 -11.64 15.20 -8.95
CA THR A 90 -12.70 15.38 -9.95
C THR A 90 -14.05 15.49 -9.27
N TYR A 91 -14.95 16.28 -9.86
CA TYR A 91 -16.34 16.39 -9.44
C TYR A 91 -17.23 15.65 -10.44
N ARG A 92 -18.02 14.71 -9.96
CA ARG A 92 -18.89 13.85 -10.78
C ARG A 92 -20.33 14.04 -10.36
N LYS A 93 -21.25 14.04 -11.32
CA LYS A 93 -22.69 14.02 -11.06
C LYS A 93 -23.17 12.57 -11.14
N GLY A 94 -23.65 12.01 -10.03
CA GLY A 94 -24.13 10.63 -9.92
C GLY A 94 -25.50 10.56 -9.26
N MET A 95 -26.17 9.39 -9.29
CA MET A 95 -27.47 9.23 -8.62
C MET A 95 -27.30 9.16 -7.09
N ARG A 96 -28.27 9.72 -6.36
CA ARG A 96 -28.34 9.65 -4.89
C ARG A 96 -28.63 8.24 -4.37
N GLU A 97 -29.39 7.45 -5.12
CA GLU A 97 -29.62 6.02 -4.85
C GLU A 97 -28.42 5.22 -5.37
N PHE A 98 -27.45 5.02 -4.48
CA PHE A 98 -26.17 4.42 -4.83
C PHE A 98 -26.29 2.89 -4.91
N ASN A 99 -26.43 2.36 -6.12
CA ASN A 99 -26.18 0.95 -6.41
C ASN A 99 -24.94 0.87 -7.32
N HIS A 100 -23.94 0.08 -6.91
CA HIS A 100 -22.70 -0.14 -7.63
C HIS A 100 -22.90 -0.66 -9.07
N ASP A 101 -24.00 -1.35 -9.34
CA ASP A 101 -24.34 -1.92 -10.66
C ASP A 101 -24.99 -0.89 -11.62
N SER A 102 -25.46 0.25 -11.10
CA SER A 102 -26.22 1.25 -11.87
C SER A 102 -25.34 2.36 -12.48
N PHE A 103 -24.04 2.39 -12.13
CA PHE A 103 -23.14 3.52 -12.37
C PHE A 103 -22.88 3.85 -13.86
N SER A 104 -23.11 2.90 -14.77
CA SER A 104 -22.72 3.00 -16.18
C SER A 104 -23.88 3.14 -17.17
N ARG A 105 -25.12 3.37 -16.70
CA ARG A 105 -26.28 3.50 -17.60
C ARG A 105 -26.39 4.93 -18.15
N LEU A 106 -26.61 5.05 -19.46
CA LEU A 106 -27.06 6.29 -20.09
C LEU A 106 -28.53 6.50 -19.74
N TYR A 107 -28.86 7.64 -19.12
CA TYR A 107 -30.22 7.98 -18.73
C TYR A 107 -30.87 8.91 -19.75
N LEU A 108 -32.13 8.64 -20.09
CA LEU A 108 -32.98 9.48 -20.93
C LEU A 108 -33.77 10.44 -20.02
N ASP A 109 -34.03 11.66 -20.51
CA ASP A 109 -34.56 12.85 -19.78
C ASP A 109 -35.84 12.65 -18.94
N ASN A 110 -36.52 11.52 -19.06
CA ASN A 110 -37.74 11.22 -18.31
C ASN A 110 -37.51 10.56 -16.94
N ASP A 111 -36.29 10.13 -16.63
CA ASP A 111 -35.93 9.65 -15.29
C ASP A 111 -35.64 10.84 -14.38
N LYS A 112 -36.59 11.18 -13.48
CA LYS A 112 -36.41 12.17 -12.41
C LYS A 112 -35.44 11.65 -11.33
N ALA A 113 -34.20 11.36 -11.72
CA ALA A 113 -33.16 10.92 -10.81
C ALA A 113 -32.65 12.09 -9.96
N ASN A 114 -32.66 11.92 -8.64
CA ASN A 114 -32.01 12.85 -7.72
C ASN A 114 -30.49 12.74 -7.90
N PHE A 115 -29.89 13.68 -8.62
CA PHE A 115 -28.45 13.70 -8.78
C PHE A 115 -27.75 14.30 -7.56
N GLN A 116 -26.64 13.70 -7.17
CA GLN A 116 -25.73 14.18 -6.14
C GLN A 116 -24.35 14.43 -6.75
N LEU A 117 -23.66 15.46 -6.25
CA LEU A 117 -22.26 15.70 -6.58
C LEU A 117 -21.39 14.76 -5.75
N HIS A 118 -20.50 14.03 -6.41
CA HIS A 118 -19.49 13.19 -5.80
C HIS A 118 -18.12 13.78 -6.09
N THR A 119 -17.22 13.75 -5.11
CA THR A 119 -15.80 14.05 -5.33
C THR A 119 -15.05 12.73 -5.44
N TRP A 120 -14.18 12.63 -6.44
CA TRP A 120 -13.30 11.47 -6.62
C TRP A 120 -11.88 11.92 -6.86
N GLU A 121 -10.97 11.44 -6.01
CA GLU A 121 -9.55 11.74 -6.08
C GLU A 121 -8.75 10.61 -6.73
N TYR A 122 -7.74 11.04 -7.49
CA TYR A 122 -6.82 10.16 -8.19
C TYR A 122 -5.37 10.51 -7.83
N LEU A 123 -4.60 9.52 -7.40
CA LEU A 123 -3.15 9.63 -7.41
C LEU A 123 -2.66 9.48 -8.86
N ILE A 124 -2.03 10.54 -9.35
CA ILE A 124 -1.25 10.53 -10.59
C ILE A 124 0.21 10.53 -10.18
N ALA A 125 0.96 9.51 -10.58
CA ALA A 125 2.39 9.41 -10.36
C ALA A 125 3.03 8.74 -11.58
N GLU A 126 4.18 9.25 -12.03
CA GLU A 126 4.96 8.62 -13.10
C GLU A 126 5.71 7.38 -12.60
N GLU A 127 6.24 7.45 -11.39
CA GLU A 127 7.05 6.41 -10.79
C GLU A 127 6.79 6.33 -9.29
N LEU A 128 6.70 5.11 -8.78
CA LEU A 128 6.61 4.78 -7.37
C LEU A 128 7.78 3.87 -7.00
N VAL A 129 8.28 4.01 -5.77
CA VAL A 129 9.23 3.08 -5.16
C VAL A 129 8.56 2.36 -4.01
N GLY A 130 8.43 1.05 -4.12
CA GLY A 130 7.94 0.16 -3.08
C GLY A 130 9.08 -0.50 -2.30
N TYR A 131 8.82 -0.77 -1.03
CA TYR A 131 9.75 -1.47 -0.15
C TYR A 131 9.08 -2.69 0.47
N VAL A 132 9.76 -3.82 0.43
CA VAL A 132 9.41 -5.01 1.22
C VAL A 132 10.60 -5.32 2.12
N VAL A 133 10.32 -5.64 3.38
CA VAL A 133 11.36 -6.05 4.34
C VAL A 133 11.04 -7.39 4.97
N ALA A 134 12.10 -8.10 5.36
CA ALA A 134 12.03 -9.38 6.06
C ALA A 134 13.19 -9.50 7.06
N GLU A 135 13.02 -10.32 8.09
CA GLU A 135 14.08 -10.58 9.07
C GLU A 135 15.26 -11.35 8.47
N SER A 136 14.97 -12.14 7.44
CA SER A 136 15.89 -13.04 6.75
C SER A 136 15.89 -12.73 5.25
N PRO A 137 17.02 -12.91 4.53
CA PRO A 137 17.07 -12.70 3.09
C PRO A 137 16.30 -13.78 2.31
N GLU A 138 16.07 -14.95 2.91
CA GLU A 138 15.48 -16.10 2.22
C GLU A 138 14.04 -15.83 1.73
N GLY A 139 13.81 -16.18 0.46
CA GLY A 139 12.60 -15.93 -0.30
C GLY A 139 12.38 -14.47 -0.74
N LEU A 140 13.23 -13.51 -0.34
CA LEU A 140 13.19 -12.17 -0.93
C LEU A 140 13.64 -12.19 -2.41
N GLU A 141 14.48 -13.15 -2.80
CA GLU A 141 14.91 -13.35 -4.19
C GLU A 141 13.73 -13.63 -5.13
N HIS A 142 12.62 -14.19 -4.62
CA HIS A 142 11.42 -14.41 -5.43
C HIS A 142 10.82 -13.10 -5.96
N PHE A 143 10.99 -11.98 -5.26
CA PHE A 143 10.52 -10.68 -5.71
C PHE A 143 11.30 -10.16 -6.93
N GLN A 144 12.54 -10.62 -7.13
CA GLN A 144 13.35 -10.24 -8.30
C GLN A 144 12.72 -10.75 -9.60
N ASN A 145 11.98 -11.85 -9.54
CA ASN A 145 11.25 -12.42 -10.68
C ASN A 145 9.96 -11.65 -11.03
N LEU A 146 9.64 -10.56 -10.32
CA LEU A 146 8.44 -9.76 -10.58
C LEU A 146 8.65 -8.66 -11.61
N GLU A 147 9.88 -8.45 -12.09
CA GLU A 147 10.15 -7.49 -13.16
C GLU A 147 9.29 -7.77 -14.40
N ALA A 148 8.76 -6.70 -15.01
CA ALA A 148 7.81 -6.72 -16.12
C ALA A 148 6.43 -7.33 -15.83
N TYR A 149 6.15 -7.80 -14.61
CA TYR A 149 4.79 -8.17 -14.22
C TYR A 149 3.98 -6.95 -13.82
N GLY A 150 2.72 -6.93 -14.23
CA GLY A 150 1.78 -5.88 -13.90
C GLY A 150 0.37 -6.39 -13.73
N CYS A 151 -0.36 -5.77 -12.82
CA CYS A 151 -1.78 -6.05 -12.63
C CYS A 151 -2.50 -4.82 -12.08
N LYS A 152 -3.79 -4.99 -11.78
CA LYS A 152 -4.61 -3.97 -11.14
C LYS A 152 -4.00 -3.54 -9.81
N LEU A 153 -3.90 -2.22 -9.60
CA LEU A 153 -3.43 -1.59 -8.37
C LEU A 153 -4.46 -0.57 -7.87
N GLY A 154 -5.03 -0.81 -6.69
CA GLY A 154 -6.15 -0.03 -6.18
C GLY A 154 -7.46 -0.31 -6.93
N LYS A 155 -8.40 0.65 -6.91
CA LYS A 155 -9.75 0.42 -7.46
C LYS A 155 -9.83 0.51 -9.00
N GLU A 156 -9.16 1.48 -9.59
CA GLU A 156 -9.23 1.79 -11.04
C GLU A 156 -7.84 1.76 -11.71
N GLY A 157 -6.78 1.58 -10.94
CA GLY A 157 -5.40 1.69 -11.41
C GLY A 157 -4.85 0.38 -11.95
N PHE A 158 -3.82 0.50 -12.79
CA PHE A 158 -2.97 -0.59 -13.23
C PHE A 158 -1.52 -0.12 -13.12
N ALA A 159 -0.62 -1.02 -12.73
CA ALA A 159 0.78 -0.70 -12.60
C ALA A 159 1.65 -1.92 -12.93
N VAL A 160 2.86 -1.65 -13.42
CA VAL A 160 3.86 -2.64 -13.80
C VAL A 160 5.09 -2.44 -12.92
N VAL A 161 5.68 -3.52 -12.42
CA VAL A 161 7.00 -3.48 -11.80
C VAL A 161 8.03 -3.38 -12.92
N THR A 162 8.75 -2.27 -12.99
CA THR A 162 9.70 -2.01 -14.07
C THR A 162 11.12 -2.42 -13.71
N GLU A 163 11.48 -2.34 -12.43
CA GLU A 163 12.79 -2.74 -11.93
C GLU A 163 12.64 -3.27 -10.50
N VAL A 164 13.48 -4.22 -10.13
CA VAL A 164 13.65 -4.71 -8.76
C VAL A 164 15.13 -4.64 -8.42
N SER A 165 15.49 -4.33 -7.16
CA SER A 165 16.90 -4.27 -6.78
C SER A 165 17.61 -5.60 -7.04
N GLU A 166 18.73 -5.56 -7.78
CA GLU A 166 19.54 -6.73 -8.15
C GLU A 166 20.08 -7.47 -6.94
N GLU A 167 20.40 -6.74 -5.87
CA GLU A 167 20.84 -7.29 -4.59
C GLU A 167 19.78 -7.09 -3.52
N ILE A 168 19.75 -8.02 -2.55
CA ILE A 168 19.00 -7.86 -1.31
C ILE A 168 19.79 -6.91 -0.41
N ILE A 169 19.14 -5.83 0.00
CA ILE A 169 19.73 -4.69 0.72
C ILE A 169 19.73 -5.02 2.22
N GLU A 170 20.91 -5.20 2.81
CA GLU A 170 21.05 -5.35 4.26
C GLU A 170 20.96 -3.98 4.94
N LEU A 171 19.94 -3.80 5.79
CA LEU A 171 19.69 -2.54 6.48
C LEU A 171 20.25 -2.58 7.90
N GLU A 172 21.02 -1.54 8.23
CA GLU A 172 21.53 -1.30 9.57
C GLU A 172 20.53 -0.51 10.41
N ARG A 173 20.41 -0.84 11.69
CA ARG A 173 19.55 -0.10 12.63
C ARG A 173 20.33 1.09 13.20
N LYS A 174 19.88 2.32 12.94
CA LYS A 174 20.53 3.56 13.40
C LYS A 174 19.52 4.63 13.79
N THR A 175 19.88 5.43 14.79
CA THR A 175 19.16 6.68 15.11
C THR A 175 19.81 7.84 14.36
N VAL A 176 19.04 8.48 13.47
CA VAL A 176 19.55 9.50 12.55
C VAL A 176 18.44 10.48 12.19
N ALA A 177 18.78 11.73 11.89
CA ALA A 177 17.86 12.71 11.31
C ALA A 177 17.78 12.50 9.78
N ALA A 178 16.63 12.06 9.28
CA ALA A 178 16.44 11.80 7.86
C ALA A 178 15.00 12.11 7.42
N ILE A 179 14.77 12.19 6.11
CA ILE A 179 13.42 12.18 5.56
C ILE A 179 13.01 10.70 5.41
N PRO A 180 11.94 10.24 6.09
CA PRO A 180 11.49 8.86 5.99
C PRO A 180 11.21 8.45 4.53
N SER A 181 11.66 7.25 4.14
CA SER A 181 11.34 6.66 2.83
C SER A 181 9.89 6.14 2.76
N THR A 182 9.25 5.97 3.92
CA THR A 182 7.90 5.44 4.08
C THR A 182 7.08 6.32 5.03
N ILE A 183 5.81 5.98 5.24
CA ILE A 183 5.02 6.57 6.34
C ILE A 183 5.68 6.29 7.70
N VAL A 184 5.39 7.15 8.67
CA VAL A 184 5.83 7.01 10.07
C VAL A 184 4.60 6.84 10.96
N PRO A 185 4.46 5.76 11.74
CA PRO A 185 3.41 5.65 12.74
C PRO A 185 3.46 6.80 13.74
N MET A 186 2.30 7.34 14.10
CA MET A 186 2.21 8.48 15.00
C MET A 186 2.80 8.18 16.37
N GLU A 187 2.65 6.95 16.85
CA GLU A 187 3.20 6.47 18.13
C GLU A 187 4.72 6.64 18.17
N GLY A 188 5.43 6.37 17.06
CA GLY A 188 6.88 6.58 16.97
C GLY A 188 7.28 8.06 17.01
N LEU A 189 6.45 8.96 16.47
CA LEU A 189 6.66 10.40 16.58
C LEU A 189 6.40 10.92 18.00
N LEU A 190 5.35 10.42 18.65
CA LEU A 190 5.01 10.77 20.02
C LEU A 190 6.12 10.35 21.00
N GLN A 191 6.64 9.13 20.87
CA GLN A 191 7.69 8.59 21.73
C GLN A 191 9.03 9.32 21.57
N SER A 192 9.36 9.74 20.35
CA SER A 192 10.60 10.49 20.06
C SER A 192 10.50 11.98 20.40
N GLY A 193 9.30 12.49 20.71
CA GLY A 193 9.05 13.91 20.95
C GLY A 193 9.23 14.80 19.71
N GLN A 194 9.27 14.22 18.51
CA GLN A 194 9.53 14.92 17.26
C GLN A 194 8.21 15.40 16.61
N PHE A 195 7.63 16.48 17.13
CA PHE A 195 6.45 17.11 16.55
C PHE A 195 6.85 18.12 15.47
N LEU A 196 7.10 17.64 14.26
CA LEU A 196 7.48 18.49 13.15
C LEU A 196 6.26 18.88 12.31
N GLY A 197 6.12 20.18 12.03
CA GLY A 197 5.22 20.66 10.99
C GLY A 197 5.69 20.17 9.61
N GLY A 198 4.73 19.92 8.72
CA GLY A 198 5.02 19.58 7.32
C GLY A 198 4.83 18.12 6.92
N CYS A 199 4.25 17.30 7.78
CA CYS A 199 3.67 16.01 7.38
C CYS A 199 2.14 16.12 7.23
N ASP A 200 1.57 15.22 6.44
CA ASP A 200 0.12 14.98 6.40
C ASP A 200 -0.20 13.75 7.23
N ILE A 201 -1.34 13.76 7.93
CA ILE A 201 -1.77 12.68 8.81
C ILE A 201 -2.87 11.86 8.14
N TYR A 202 -2.72 10.54 8.18
CA TYR A 202 -3.63 9.60 7.57
C TYR A 202 -4.04 8.49 8.54
N ASN A 203 -5.33 8.15 8.53
CA ASN A 203 -5.80 6.90 9.11
C ASN A 203 -5.43 5.77 8.15
N MET A 204 -4.79 4.74 8.68
CA MET A 204 -4.27 3.59 7.96
C MET A 204 -4.79 2.31 8.60
N TYR A 205 -4.57 1.19 7.94
CA TYR A 205 -4.95 -0.14 8.42
C TYR A 205 -3.79 -1.10 8.25
N ARG A 206 -3.53 -1.93 9.26
CA ARG A 206 -2.64 -3.09 9.18
C ARG A 206 -3.44 -4.38 9.29
N TYR A 207 -2.88 -5.49 8.85
CA TYR A 207 -3.51 -6.79 9.03
C TYR A 207 -3.52 -7.21 10.50
N GLN A 208 -4.63 -7.80 10.93
CA GLN A 208 -4.68 -8.63 12.12
C GLN A 208 -4.45 -10.08 11.67
N TRP A 209 -3.22 -10.55 11.82
CA TRP A 209 -2.84 -11.89 11.39
C TRP A 209 -3.57 -12.96 12.24
N GLY A 210 -4.06 -14.01 11.57
CA GLY A 210 -4.71 -15.13 12.25
C GLY A 210 -3.71 -15.99 13.03
N LYS A 211 -4.21 -16.70 14.05
CA LYS A 211 -3.40 -17.69 14.80
C LYS A 211 -2.84 -18.75 13.83
N ASN A 212 -1.53 -19.01 13.87
CA ASN A 212 -0.79 -19.88 12.93
C ASN A 212 -0.78 -19.36 11.47
N GLY A 213 -0.73 -18.03 11.29
CA GLY A 213 -0.52 -17.39 10.00
C GLY A 213 0.95 -17.40 9.53
N GLU A 214 1.87 -17.72 10.43
CA GLU A 214 3.28 -17.98 10.12
C GLU A 214 3.43 -19.45 9.75
N THR A 215 3.90 -19.69 8.53
CA THR A 215 4.32 -21.01 8.05
C THR A 215 5.82 -20.93 7.83
N ASP A 216 6.60 -21.98 8.07
CA ASP A 216 8.06 -21.90 7.88
C ASP A 216 8.49 -22.06 6.40
N ASN A 217 7.55 -22.33 5.49
CA ASN A 217 7.84 -22.56 4.07
C ASN A 217 7.79 -21.26 3.25
N GLU A 218 8.91 -20.89 2.62
CA GLU A 218 9.09 -19.69 1.80
C GLU A 218 8.10 -19.58 0.62
N LEU A 219 7.69 -20.72 0.05
CA LEU A 219 6.72 -20.76 -1.05
C LEU A 219 5.28 -20.52 -0.55
N GLU A 220 5.02 -20.88 0.70
CA GLU A 220 3.68 -20.89 1.27
C GLU A 220 3.21 -19.45 1.55
N GLY A 221 2.07 -19.11 0.97
CA GLY A 221 1.44 -17.80 1.07
C GLY A 221 2.01 -16.73 0.13
N PHE A 222 3.09 -16.96 -0.63
CA PHE A 222 3.59 -15.99 -1.63
C PHE A 222 3.42 -16.47 -3.08
N LEU A 223 3.78 -17.71 -3.40
CA LEU A 223 3.74 -18.26 -4.76
C LEU A 223 2.66 -19.33 -4.97
N ASP A 224 1.80 -19.58 -3.98
CA ASP A 224 0.74 -20.59 -4.05
C ASP A 224 -0.67 -19.98 -4.29
N ARG A 225 -1.71 -20.83 -4.22
CA ARG A 225 -3.12 -20.45 -4.36
C ARG A 225 -3.85 -20.23 -3.02
N GLU A 226 -3.15 -20.37 -1.90
CA GLU A 226 -3.79 -20.38 -0.60
C GLU A 226 -4.17 -18.95 -0.17
N ALA A 227 -5.36 -18.83 0.44
CA ALA A 227 -5.81 -17.57 1.01
C ALA A 227 -4.98 -17.24 2.26
N THR A 228 -4.65 -15.97 2.42
CA THR A 228 -3.91 -15.49 3.59
C THR A 228 -4.82 -15.43 4.81
N LYS A 229 -4.37 -16.02 5.93
CA LYS A 229 -5.11 -16.04 7.20
C LYS A 229 -5.05 -14.68 7.90
N ILE A 230 -6.08 -13.87 7.68
CA ILE A 230 -6.24 -12.54 8.26
C ILE A 230 -7.59 -12.50 8.99
N ASP A 231 -7.56 -12.25 10.29
CA ASP A 231 -8.74 -12.18 11.17
C ASP A 231 -9.46 -10.83 11.05
N GLY A 232 -8.77 -9.81 10.53
CA GLY A 232 -9.32 -8.47 10.39
C GLY A 232 -8.26 -7.42 10.06
N PHE A 233 -8.63 -6.16 10.30
CA PHE A 233 -7.76 -5.01 10.09
C PHE A 233 -7.73 -4.13 11.34
N ILE A 234 -6.54 -3.75 11.79
CA ILE A 234 -6.35 -2.86 12.94
C ILE A 234 -6.05 -1.45 12.41
N PRO A 235 -6.86 -0.44 12.76
CA PRO A 235 -6.58 0.93 12.36
C PRO A 235 -5.36 1.49 13.12
N PHE A 236 -4.59 2.34 12.47
CA PHE A 236 -3.52 3.12 13.10
C PHE A 236 -3.37 4.48 12.41
N VAL A 237 -2.71 5.43 13.06
CA VAL A 237 -2.47 6.76 12.50
C VAL A 237 -1.03 6.88 12.04
N ALA A 238 -0.81 7.41 10.84
CA ALA A 238 0.52 7.60 10.30
C ALA A 238 0.71 8.99 9.70
N ALA A 239 1.94 9.50 9.82
CA ALA A 239 2.41 10.70 9.18
C ALA A 239 3.09 10.36 7.85
N TYR A 240 2.76 11.11 6.80
CA TYR A 240 3.45 11.08 5.52
C TYR A 240 4.24 12.38 5.32
N PHE A 241 5.55 12.25 5.17
CA PHE A 241 6.47 13.38 5.00
C PHE A 241 6.67 13.68 3.52
N HIS A 242 6.25 14.86 3.08
CA HIS A 242 6.51 15.31 1.72
C HIS A 242 7.96 15.77 1.59
N HIS A 243 8.71 15.19 0.65
CA HIS A 243 10.08 15.60 0.33
C HIS A 243 10.25 17.10 -0.03
N ARG A 244 9.15 17.82 -0.33
CA ARG A 244 9.20 19.26 -0.63
C ARG A 244 9.46 20.15 0.60
N LYS A 245 9.25 19.65 1.83
CA LYS A 245 9.33 20.47 3.05
C LYS A 245 10.63 20.37 3.83
N ASN A 246 11.63 19.59 3.37
CA ASN A 246 12.93 19.40 4.04
C ASN A 246 12.82 19.12 5.56
N SER A 247 11.73 18.49 6.01
CA SER A 247 11.51 18.17 7.42
C SER A 247 12.15 16.82 7.73
N SER A 248 13.45 16.80 8.01
CA SER A 248 14.11 15.61 8.57
C SER A 248 13.62 15.34 9.98
N VAL A 249 13.32 14.09 10.31
CA VAL A 249 12.89 13.65 11.64
C VAL A 249 13.99 12.80 12.24
N THR A 250 14.31 12.99 13.52
CA THR A 250 15.25 12.12 14.22
C THR A 250 14.51 10.94 14.81
N LEU A 251 14.61 9.78 14.18
CA LEU A 251 14.01 8.53 14.64
C LEU A 251 15.04 7.40 14.54
N GLU A 252 14.65 6.24 15.04
CA GLU A 252 15.34 5.00 14.74
C GLU A 252 14.86 4.44 13.39
N TYR A 253 15.83 4.17 12.51
CA TYR A 253 15.61 3.68 11.15
C TYR A 253 16.37 2.40 10.90
N TYR A 254 15.78 1.51 10.09
CA TYR A 254 16.53 0.57 9.27
C TYR A 254 17.01 1.31 8.01
N THR A 255 18.32 1.36 7.79
CA THR A 255 18.92 2.23 6.76
C THR A 255 20.16 1.63 6.09
N GLN A 256 20.26 1.86 4.78
CA GLN A 256 21.46 1.69 3.97
C GLN A 256 21.41 2.74 2.84
N GLY A 257 22.47 3.52 2.65
CA GLY A 257 22.50 4.59 1.66
C GLY A 257 21.41 5.64 1.89
N ASN A 258 20.46 5.74 0.95
CA ASN A 258 19.38 6.73 0.96
C ASN A 258 18.02 6.16 1.45
N ILE A 259 18.01 4.92 1.96
CA ILE A 259 16.80 4.26 2.47
C ILE A 259 16.69 4.52 3.96
N TYR A 260 15.56 5.04 4.42
CA TYR A 260 15.27 5.35 5.82
C TYR A 260 13.88 4.84 6.19
N ILE A 261 13.80 3.56 6.56
CA ILE A 261 12.55 2.90 6.98
C ILE A 261 12.41 3.01 8.51
N PRO A 262 11.37 3.67 9.05
CA PRO A 262 11.19 3.77 10.50
C PRO A 262 11.04 2.39 11.13
N VAL A 263 11.81 2.11 12.19
CA VAL A 263 11.70 0.84 12.93
C VAL A 263 10.28 0.66 13.47
N SER A 264 9.68 1.75 13.97
CA SER A 264 8.31 1.75 14.47
C SER A 264 7.27 1.29 13.45
N LEU A 265 7.47 1.52 12.14
CA LEU A 265 6.56 1.01 11.11
C LEU A 265 6.67 -0.51 10.99
N VAL A 266 7.89 -1.04 11.01
CA VAL A 266 8.14 -2.48 10.91
C VAL A 266 7.49 -3.20 12.09
N ASP A 267 7.78 -2.77 13.30
CA ASP A 267 7.26 -3.37 14.54
C ASP A 267 5.73 -3.30 14.59
N LEU A 268 5.14 -2.17 14.15
CA LEU A 268 3.70 -2.00 14.05
C LEU A 268 3.08 -2.99 13.06
N LEU A 269 3.65 -3.15 11.86
CA LEU A 269 3.10 -4.04 10.82
C LEU A 269 3.26 -5.53 11.17
N LYS A 270 4.29 -5.92 11.93
CA LYS A 270 4.40 -7.26 12.53
C LYS A 270 3.34 -7.51 13.60
N GLY A 271 2.88 -6.46 14.25
CA GLY A 271 1.93 -6.53 15.36
C GLY A 271 2.56 -6.61 16.74
N GLU A 272 3.84 -6.26 16.85
CA GLU A 272 4.58 -6.17 18.12
C GLU A 272 4.13 -4.95 18.94
N ILE A 273 3.60 -3.91 18.28
CA ILE A 273 3.04 -2.73 18.94
C ILE A 273 1.53 -2.91 19.12
N HIS A 274 1.11 -2.97 20.38
CA HIS A 274 -0.29 -2.77 20.76
C HIS A 274 -0.53 -1.27 20.85
N VAL A 275 -1.33 -0.75 19.91
CA VAL A 275 -1.84 0.64 19.93
C VAL A 275 -2.96 0.72 20.94
#